data_AF-A0A0F9SK46-F1
#
_entry.id   AF-A0A0F9SK46-F1
#
_cell.length_a   1.000
_cell.length_b   1.000
_cell.length_c   1.000
_cell.angle_alpha   90.00
_cell.angle_beta   90.00
_cell.angle_gamma   90.00
#
_symmetry.space_group_name_H-M   'P 1'
#
loop_
_entity.id
_entity.type
_entity.pdbx_description
1 polymer ?
#
loop_
_entity_poly.entity_id
_entity_poly.type
_entity_poly.pdbx_seq_one_letter_code
_entity_poly.pdbx_strand_id
1 'polypeptide(L)' 'MGSDIVRVEIHKNLKEVLENLRVSIATDMKLQFGLDEISVPRTLSSQILAAKHRGQKEINIKIRKTGVGRGVLELL' A
#
# COMPACT_ATOMS: atom_id res chain seq x y z
N MET A 1 16.49 -9.39 7.00
CA MET A 1 15.15 -9.50 6.37
C MET A 1 14.56 -8.12 6.39
N GLY A 2 14.64 -7.40 5.27
CA GLY A 2 14.15 -6.03 5.17
C GLY A 2 12.63 -6.01 5.28
N SER A 3 12.11 -5.18 6.18
CA SER A 3 10.68 -4.92 6.26
C SER A 3 10.34 -3.91 5.17
N ASP A 4 9.69 -4.37 4.12
CA ASP A 4 9.37 -3.55 2.95
C ASP A 4 8.09 -2.74 3.22
N ILE A 5 8.31 -1.55 3.79
CA ILE A 5 7.28 -0.62 4.23
C ILE A 5 7.16 0.51 3.21
N VAL A 6 5.98 0.63 2.60
CA VAL A 6 5.60 1.78 1.77
C VAL A 6 4.89 2.78 2.67
N ARG A 7 5.46 3.98 2.80
CA ARG A 7 4.86 5.07 3.57
C ARG A 7 4.00 5.93 2.65
N VAL A 8 2.75 6.15 3.04
CA VAL A 8 1.79 6.89 2.22
C VAL A 8 1.21 8.07 2.98
N GLU A 9 1.21 9.23 2.33
CA GLU A 9 0.66 10.47 2.84
C GLU A 9 -0.86 10.52 2.69
N ILE A 10 -1.60 10.78 3.79
CA ILE A 10 -3.07 10.69 3.84
C ILE A 10 -3.75 12.08 3.82
N HIS A 11 -2.98 13.15 3.88
CA HIS A 11 -3.52 14.51 3.87
C HIS A 11 -4.15 14.89 2.51
N LYS A 12 -3.95 14.08 1.47
CA LYS A 12 -4.49 14.27 0.11
C LYS A 12 -5.89 13.69 -0.06
N ASN A 13 -6.49 13.92 -1.22
CA ASN A 13 -7.76 13.31 -1.63
C ASN A 13 -7.62 11.77 -1.64
N LEU A 14 -8.63 11.01 -1.14
CA LEU A 14 -8.61 9.54 -1.13
C LEU A 14 -8.29 8.93 -2.51
N LYS A 15 -8.84 9.50 -3.59
CA LYS A 15 -8.56 9.10 -4.97
C LYS A 15 -7.08 9.27 -5.31
N GLU A 16 -6.49 10.42 -5.01
CA GLU A 16 -5.06 10.68 -5.24
C GLU A 16 -4.17 9.78 -4.39
N VAL A 17 -4.56 9.51 -3.14
CA VAL A 17 -3.82 8.60 -2.25
C VAL A 17 -3.81 7.19 -2.84
N LEU A 18 -4.96 6.69 -3.31
CA LEU A 18 -5.06 5.37 -3.93
C LEU A 18 -4.31 5.28 -5.26
N GLU A 19 -4.29 6.36 -6.04
CA GLU A 19 -3.61 6.42 -7.33
C GLU A 19 -2.09 6.48 -7.16
N ASN A 20 -1.59 7.31 -6.24
CA ASN A 20 -0.18 7.34 -5.86
C ASN A 20 0.27 6.01 -5.25
N LEU A 21 -0.56 5.42 -4.38
CA LEU A 21 -0.34 4.09 -3.84
C LEU A 21 -0.17 3.08 -4.99
N ARG A 22 -1.08 3.08 -5.96
CA ARG A 22 -1.04 2.16 -7.09
C ARG A 22 0.23 2.34 -7.93
N VAL A 23 0.65 3.57 -8.22
CA VAL A 23 1.85 3.86 -9.03
C VAL A 23 3.14 3.51 -8.29
N SER A 24 3.27 3.92 -7.02
CA SER A 24 4.43 3.61 -6.19
C SER A 24 4.58 2.11 -6.05
N ILE A 25 3.47 1.44 -5.72
CA ILE A 25 3.48 0.00 -5.54
C ILE A 25 3.80 -0.68 -6.86
N ALA A 26 3.16 -0.35 -7.98
CA ALA A 26 3.47 -0.92 -9.30
C ALA A 26 4.96 -0.85 -9.65
N THR A 27 5.60 0.29 -9.36
CA THR A 27 7.04 0.50 -9.55
C THR A 27 7.86 -0.43 -8.66
N ASP A 28 7.50 -0.51 -7.37
CA ASP A 28 8.21 -1.31 -6.38
C ASP A 28 7.95 -2.83 -6.53
N MET A 29 6.77 -3.27 -7.01
CA MET A 29 6.43 -4.70 -7.18
C MET A 29 7.42 -5.38 -8.13
N LYS A 30 7.69 -4.73 -9.26
CA LYS A 30 8.48 -5.32 -10.34
C LYS A 30 9.97 -5.19 -10.07
N LEU A 31 10.41 -4.05 -9.55
CA LEU A 31 11.82 -3.75 -9.35
C LEU A 31 12.37 -4.32 -8.04
N GLN A 32 11.61 -4.26 -6.94
CA GLN A 32 12.10 -4.67 -5.61
C GLN A 32 11.60 -6.06 -5.22
N PHE A 33 10.35 -6.41 -5.56
CA PHE A 33 9.74 -7.62 -5.00
C PHE A 33 9.66 -8.80 -5.97
N GLY A 34 9.92 -8.60 -7.26
CA GLY A 34 9.75 -9.63 -8.29
C GLY A 34 8.32 -10.18 -8.29
N LEU A 35 7.35 -9.30 -8.07
CA LEU A 35 5.92 -9.62 -8.03
C LEU A 35 5.28 -9.19 -9.34
N ASP A 36 4.56 -10.11 -9.95
CA ASP A 36 3.78 -9.89 -11.17
C ASP A 36 2.36 -9.38 -10.84
N GLU A 37 1.87 -9.68 -9.64
CA GLU A 37 0.52 -9.36 -9.20
C GLU A 37 0.49 -8.95 -7.71
N ILE A 38 -0.14 -7.81 -7.40
CA ILE A 38 -0.46 -7.42 -6.02
C ILE A 38 -1.95 -7.21 -5.86
N SER A 39 -2.50 -7.89 -4.87
CA SER A 39 -3.87 -7.69 -4.43
C SER A 39 -3.94 -6.53 -3.44
N VAL A 40 -4.76 -5.53 -3.76
CA VAL A 40 -5.13 -4.44 -2.85
C VAL A 40 -6.42 -4.83 -2.14
N PRO A 41 -6.42 -5.10 -0.82
CA PRO A 41 -7.64 -5.44 -0.11
C PRO A 41 -8.66 -4.31 -0.20
N ARG A 42 -9.94 -4.66 -0.38
CA ARG A 42 -11.04 -3.68 -0.39
C ARG A 42 -11.14 -2.88 0.92
N THR A 43 -10.68 -3.50 2.01
CA THR A 43 -10.59 -2.91 3.35
C THR A 43 -9.52 -1.83 3.45
N LEU A 44 -8.51 -1.82 2.57
CA LEU A 44 -7.42 -0.83 2.61
C LEU A 44 -7.96 0.59 2.42
N SER A 45 -8.89 0.79 1.48
CA SER A 45 -9.54 2.08 1.24
C SER A 45 -10.30 2.59 2.47
N SER A 46 -11.02 1.71 3.16
CA SER A 46 -11.73 2.04 4.41
C SER A 46 -10.77 2.39 5.54
N GLN A 47 -9.63 1.70 5.61
CA GLN A 47 -8.60 1.96 6.64
C GLN A 47 -7.83 3.25 6.37
N ILE A 48 -7.50 3.57 5.12
CA ILE A 48 -6.94 4.87 4.70
C ILE A 48 -7.88 6.00 5.09
N LEU A 49 -9.18 5.84 4.82
CA LEU A 49 -10.19 6.83 5.18
C LEU A 49 -10.32 6.97 6.71
N ALA A 50 -10.32 5.87 7.45
CA ALA A 50 -10.34 5.89 8.91
C ALA A 50 -9.10 6.59 9.50
N ALA A 51 -7.92 6.34 8.96
CA ALA A 51 -6.67 6.98 9.35
C ALA A 51 -6.73 8.50 9.11
N LYS A 52 -7.29 8.93 7.97
CA LYS A 52 -7.55 10.34 7.67
C LYS A 52 -8.47 10.99 8.69
N HIS A 53 -9.59 10.35 9.04
CA HIS A 53 -10.52 10.85 10.05
C HIS A 53 -9.90 10.93 11.45
N ARG A 54 -8.91 10.06 11.75
CA ARG A 54 -8.14 10.10 13.00
C ARG A 54 -7.03 11.16 13.00
N GLY A 55 -6.90 11.95 11.93
CA GLY A 55 -5.86 12.97 11.81
C GLY A 55 -4.46 12.39 11.58
N GLN A 56 -4.34 11.10 11.24
CA GLN A 56 -3.07 10.52 10.86
C GLN A 56 -2.63 11.10 9.51
N LYS A 57 -1.40 11.62 9.46
CA LYS A 57 -0.84 12.23 8.25
C LYS A 57 -0.25 11.18 7.32
N GLU A 58 0.06 10.01 7.86
CA GLU A 58 0.79 8.95 7.18
C GLU A 58 0.36 7.58 7.69
N ILE A 59 0.48 6.60 6.82
CA ILE A 59 0.22 5.18 7.07
C ILE A 59 1.34 4.37 6.46
N ASN A 60 1.72 3.33 7.19
CA ASN A 60 2.74 2.39 6.77
C ASN A 60 2.05 1.15 6.21
N ILE A 61 2.32 0.83 4.96
CA ILE A 61 1.75 -0.31 4.27
C ILE A 61 2.88 -1.30 4.02
N LYS A 62 2.73 -2.51 4.54
CA LYS A 62 3.63 -3.62 4.31
C LYS A 62 3.17 -4.42 3.11
N ILE A 63 4.12 -4.84 2.28
CA ILE A 63 3.87 -5.81 1.22
C ILE A 63 4.18 -7.22 1.75
N ARG A 64 3.19 -8.10 1.70
CA ARG A 64 3.34 -9.51 2.10
C ARG A 64 3.27 -10.41 0.88
N LYS A 65 4.31 -11.20 0.64
CA LYS A 65 4.29 -12.23 -0.42
C LYS A 65 3.35 -13.36 -0.04
N THR A 66 2.44 -13.71 -0.95
CA THR A 66 1.43 -14.77 -0.75
C THR A 66 1.65 -15.96 -1.68
N GLY A 67 2.48 -15.82 -2.71
CA GLY A 67 2.84 -16.90 -3.63
C GLY A 67 3.97 -16.51 -4.58
N VAL A 68 4.26 -17.37 -5.54
CA VAL A 68 5.21 -17.08 -6.62
C VAL A 68 4.66 -15.93 -7.47
N GLY A 69 5.36 -14.81 -7.50
CA GLY A 69 4.94 -13.60 -8.22
C GLY A 69 3.74 -12.86 -7.62
N ARG A 70 3.21 -13.27 -6.45
CA ARG A 70 2.01 -12.68 -5.84
C ARG A 70 2.25 -12.06 -4.47
N GLY A 71 1.69 -10.87 -4.25
CA GLY A 71 1.70 -10.19 -2.96
C GLY A 71 0.36 -9.58 -2.59
N VAL A 72 0.21 -9.23 -1.31
CA VAL A 72 -0.93 -8.49 -0.76
C VAL A 72 -0.42 -7.30 0.04
N LEU A 73 -1.18 -6.20 0.02
CA LEU A 73 -0.90 -5.03 0.85
C LEU A 73 -1.59 -5.16 2.20
N GLU A 74 -0.82 -4.97 3.28
CA GLU A 74 -1.31 -4.99 4.66
C GLU A 74 -0.94 -3.65 5.34
N LEU A 75 -1.89 -3.00 6.01
CA LEU A 75 -1.60 -1.82 6.84
C LEU A 75 -0.94 -2.25 8.17
N LEU A 76 0.02 -1.44 8.64
CA LEU A 76 0.67 -1.57 9.95
C LEU A 76 0.02 -0.69 11.01
#